data_AF-A0A4R4QIU5-F1
#
_entry.id   AF-A0A4R4QIU5-F1
#
_cell.length_a   1.000
_cell.length_b   1.000
_cell.length_c   1.000
_cell.angle_alpha   90.00
_cell.angle_beta   90.00
_cell.angle_gamma   90.00
#
_symmetry.space_group_name_H-M   'P 1'
#
loop_
_entity.id
_entity.type
_entity.pdbx_description
1 polymer ?
#
loop_
_entity_poly.entity_id
_entity_poly.type
_entity_poly.pdbx_seq_one_letter_code
_entity_poly.pdbx_strand_id
1 'polypeptide(L)'
;MTTKDDLGDALTKSLRAIRRLGDDRGDRERRTRLYREAAGLILDLREHFRANEKGDPDWAGRTPAYRAFIRERYSEAGYRREEAKPIQTAIGYHVSVLMRERLTPEEIEDLGLRTEDVTARVRDRRKVQSAMLATLDTTEGTPDAVRSLAGALAVLRRIAPDDLAALDGAAVAQARAVLTRLTDRVAELSRLAAAASDAGVTK
;
A
#
# COMPACT_ATOMS: atom_id res chain seq x y z
N MET A 1 -8.66 4.52 -36.15
CA MET A 1 -8.78 4.99 -34.75
C MET A 1 -9.42 3.86 -33.97
N THR A 2 -8.77 3.35 -32.93
CA THR A 2 -9.33 2.25 -32.11
C THR A 2 -10.54 2.77 -31.35
N THR A 3 -11.65 2.04 -31.37
CA THR A 3 -12.85 2.45 -30.64
C THR A 3 -12.81 2.00 -29.18
N LYS A 4 -13.66 2.59 -28.34
CA LYS A 4 -13.85 2.18 -26.95
C LYS A 4 -14.23 0.70 -26.85
N ASP A 5 -15.03 0.21 -27.80
CA ASP A 5 -15.51 -1.17 -27.79
C ASP A 5 -14.40 -2.15 -28.21
N ASP A 6 -13.57 -1.78 -29.20
CA ASP A 6 -12.38 -2.57 -29.58
C ASP A 6 -11.41 -2.73 -28.40
N LEU A 7 -11.16 -1.65 -27.65
CA LEU A 7 -10.33 -1.68 -26.44
C LEU A 7 -10.98 -2.52 -25.32
N GLY A 8 -12.31 -2.44 -25.20
CA GLY A 8 -13.10 -3.24 -24.27
C GLY A 8 -12.97 -4.74 -24.55
N ASP A 9 -13.08 -5.15 -25.81
CA ASP A 9 -12.95 -6.54 -26.24
C ASP A 9 -11.52 -7.07 -26.02
N ALA A 10 -10.51 -6.25 -26.35
CA ALA A 10 -9.12 -6.56 -26.06
C ALA A 10 -8.87 -6.75 -24.56
N LEU A 11 -9.46 -5.89 -23.72
CA LEU A 11 -9.35 -5.99 -22.26
C LEU A 11 -10.00 -7.29 -21.77
N THR A 12 -11.21 -7.61 -22.23
CA THR A 12 -11.90 -8.86 -21.88
C THR A 12 -11.07 -10.09 -22.28
N LYS A 13 -10.42 -10.07 -23.45
CA LYS A 13 -9.52 -11.14 -23.89
C LYS A 13 -8.30 -11.29 -22.98
N SER A 14 -7.65 -10.17 -22.61
CA SER A 14 -6.51 -10.19 -21.68
C SER A 14 -6.91 -10.69 -20.29
N LEU A 15 -8.05 -10.24 -19.76
CA LEU A 15 -8.62 -10.69 -18.48
C LEU A 15 -8.92 -12.20 -18.47
N ARG A 16 -9.46 -12.75 -19.57
CA ARG A 16 -9.67 -14.20 -19.74
C ARG A 16 -8.35 -14.96 -19.78
N ALA A 17 -7.31 -14.41 -20.43
CA ALA A 17 -5.98 -15.02 -20.44
C ALA A 17 -5.37 -15.07 -19.03
N ILE A 18 -5.48 -13.98 -18.26
CA ILE A 18 -5.06 -13.94 -16.84
C ILE A 18 -5.79 -15.02 -16.04
N ARG A 19 -7.11 -15.14 -16.23
CA ARG A 19 -7.94 -16.13 -15.52
C ARG A 19 -7.49 -17.56 -15.79
N ARG A 20 -7.20 -17.89 -17.06
CA ARG A 20 -6.77 -19.24 -17.49
C ARG A 20 -5.42 -19.66 -16.90
N LEU A 21 -4.51 -18.72 -16.66
CA LEU A 21 -3.22 -19.04 -16.02
C LEU A 21 -3.38 -19.45 -14.55
N GLY A 22 -4.45 -18.99 -13.88
CA GLY A 22 -4.65 -19.26 -12.46
C GLY A 22 -3.48 -18.76 -11.59
N ASP A 23 -3.22 -19.49 -10.51
CA ASP A 23 -2.13 -19.19 -9.55
C ASP A 23 -0.89 -20.08 -9.75
N ASP A 24 -0.72 -20.66 -10.94
CA ASP A 24 0.45 -21.47 -11.24
C ASP A 24 1.74 -20.63 -11.12
N ARG A 25 2.66 -21.09 -10.25
CA ARG A 25 3.93 -20.42 -9.98
C ARG A 25 4.86 -20.45 -11.21
N GLY A 26 4.69 -21.41 -12.11
CA GLY A 26 5.49 -21.54 -13.33
C GLY A 26 5.29 -20.40 -14.33
N ASP A 27 4.15 -19.71 -14.28
CA ASP A 27 3.75 -18.71 -15.30
C ASP A 27 3.80 -17.25 -14.81
N ARG A 28 4.56 -16.97 -13.75
CA ARG A 28 4.59 -15.64 -13.11
C ARG A 28 4.95 -14.49 -14.06
N GLU A 29 5.95 -14.69 -14.92
CA GLU A 29 6.37 -13.68 -15.89
C GLU A 29 5.29 -13.42 -16.93
N ARG A 30 4.69 -14.49 -17.45
CA ARG A 30 3.60 -14.40 -18.42
C ARG A 30 2.40 -13.67 -17.84
N ARG A 31 2.03 -13.98 -16.59
CA ARG A 31 0.95 -13.29 -15.87
C ARG A 31 1.27 -11.80 -15.67
N THR A 32 2.51 -11.47 -15.35
CA THR A 32 2.96 -10.07 -15.21
C THR A 32 2.87 -9.31 -16.54
N ARG A 33 3.23 -9.94 -17.67
CA ARG A 33 3.05 -9.33 -19.00
C ARG A 33 1.58 -9.03 -19.29
N LEU A 34 0.69 -9.98 -19.00
CA LEU A 34 -0.76 -9.78 -19.17
C LEU A 34 -1.31 -8.67 -18.27
N TYR A 35 -0.82 -8.53 -17.03
CA TYR A 35 -1.22 -7.42 -16.17
C TYR A 35 -0.82 -6.06 -16.74
N ARG A 36 0.38 -5.95 -17.33
CA ARG A 36 0.83 -4.72 -18.00
C ARG A 36 0.01 -4.43 -19.25
N GLU A 37 -0.30 -5.44 -20.05
CA GLU A 37 -1.15 -5.31 -21.24
C GLU A 37 -2.56 -4.82 -20.85
N ALA A 38 -3.20 -5.46 -19.87
CA ALA A 38 -4.50 -5.04 -19.37
C ALA A 38 -4.46 -3.62 -18.78
N ALA A 39 -3.36 -3.24 -18.11
CA ALA A 39 -3.19 -1.89 -17.59
C ALA A 39 -3.09 -0.84 -18.71
N GLY A 40 -2.37 -1.13 -19.80
CA GLY A 40 -2.31 -0.26 -20.98
C GLY A 40 -3.68 -0.05 -21.59
N LEU A 41 -4.43 -1.13 -21.83
CA LEU A 41 -5.79 -1.07 -22.36
C LEU A 41 -6.74 -0.27 -21.46
N ILE A 42 -6.62 -0.43 -20.15
CA ILE A 42 -7.40 0.34 -19.17
C ILE A 42 -7.05 1.84 -19.23
N LEU A 43 -5.78 2.18 -19.44
CA LEU A 43 -5.35 3.56 -19.54
C LEU A 43 -5.85 4.20 -20.84
N ASP A 44 -5.72 3.52 -21.97
CA ASP A 44 -6.26 3.98 -23.25
C ASP A 44 -7.78 4.14 -23.20
N LEU A 45 -8.49 3.22 -22.53
CA LEU A 45 -9.93 3.35 -22.29
C LEU A 45 -10.29 4.66 -21.58
N ARG A 46 -9.47 5.17 -20.65
CA ARG A 46 -9.76 6.41 -19.91
C ARG A 46 -9.85 7.63 -20.83
N GLU A 47 -9.18 7.60 -21.99
CA GLU A 47 -9.28 8.65 -23.01
C GLU A 47 -10.63 8.69 -23.73
N HIS A 48 -11.43 7.63 -23.63
CA HIS A 48 -12.77 7.58 -24.20
C HIS A 48 -13.87 8.00 -23.22
N PHE A 49 -13.52 8.22 -21.95
CA PHE A 49 -14.44 8.76 -20.93
C PHE A 49 -14.05 10.21 -20.59
N ARG A 50 -15.02 10.98 -20.08
CA ARG A 50 -14.87 12.41 -19.83
C ARG A 50 -15.06 12.70 -18.35
N ALA A 51 -14.05 13.31 -17.72
CA ALA A 51 -14.08 13.65 -16.30
C ALA A 51 -14.95 14.87 -16.00
N ASN A 52 -15.04 15.81 -16.95
CA ASN A 52 -15.67 17.10 -16.76
C ASN A 52 -16.28 17.62 -18.08
N GLU A 53 -16.96 18.76 -18.01
CA GLU A 53 -17.59 19.43 -19.16
C GLU A 53 -16.57 19.96 -20.18
N LYS A 54 -15.34 20.23 -19.75
CA LYS A 54 -14.23 20.65 -20.63
C LYS A 54 -13.77 19.55 -21.57
N GLY A 55 -14.17 18.31 -21.29
CA GLY A 55 -13.89 17.17 -22.13
C GLY A 55 -12.58 16.45 -21.80
N ASP A 56 -12.01 16.70 -20.61
CA ASP A 56 -10.76 16.06 -20.21
C ASP A 56 -10.96 14.54 -20.03
N PRO A 57 -9.97 13.71 -20.44
CA PRO A 57 -9.98 12.28 -20.17
C PRO A 57 -10.21 11.94 -18.69
N ASP A 58 -10.90 10.83 -18.39
CA ASP A 58 -11.05 10.33 -17.02
C ASP A 58 -9.78 9.61 -16.54
N TRP A 59 -8.67 10.33 -16.49
CA TRP A 59 -7.37 9.79 -16.05
C TRP A 59 -7.42 9.19 -14.66
N ALA A 60 -8.29 9.68 -13.78
CA ALA A 60 -8.45 9.16 -12.42
C ALA A 60 -9.38 7.93 -12.33
N GLY A 61 -10.10 7.57 -13.39
CA GLY A 61 -11.06 6.46 -13.42
C GLY A 61 -12.21 6.64 -12.43
N ARG A 62 -12.65 7.89 -12.21
CA ARG A 62 -13.66 8.23 -11.20
C ARG A 62 -15.07 8.28 -11.74
N THR A 63 -15.25 8.42 -13.06
CA THR A 63 -16.56 8.60 -13.66
C THR A 63 -17.43 7.34 -13.52
N PRO A 64 -18.73 7.47 -13.20
CA PRO A 64 -19.64 6.33 -13.09
C PRO A 64 -19.69 5.48 -14.38
N ALA A 65 -19.68 6.13 -15.55
CA ALA A 65 -19.72 5.47 -16.85
C ALA A 65 -18.50 4.57 -17.08
N TYR A 66 -17.28 5.07 -16.83
CA TYR A 66 -16.06 4.27 -16.89
C TYR A 66 -16.11 3.09 -15.93
N ARG A 67 -16.52 3.33 -14.67
CA ARG A 67 -16.57 2.27 -13.65
C ARG A 67 -17.60 1.18 -13.99
N ALA A 68 -18.73 1.55 -14.56
CA ALA A 68 -19.73 0.60 -15.05
C ALA A 68 -19.17 -0.24 -16.20
N PHE A 69 -18.54 0.41 -17.19
CA PHE A 69 -17.92 -0.26 -18.33
C PHE A 69 -16.83 -1.24 -17.89
N ILE A 70 -15.90 -0.83 -17.03
CA ILE A 70 -14.85 -1.73 -16.51
C ILE A 70 -15.47 -2.92 -15.77
N ARG A 71 -16.49 -2.69 -14.94
CA ARG A 71 -17.18 -3.78 -14.21
C ARG A 71 -17.79 -4.80 -15.17
N GLU A 72 -18.41 -4.34 -16.24
CA GLU A 72 -18.98 -5.18 -17.29
C GLU A 72 -17.90 -6.05 -17.94
N ARG A 73 -16.76 -5.48 -18.33
CA ARG A 73 -15.64 -6.23 -18.92
C ARG A 73 -15.09 -7.33 -17.99
N TYR A 74 -14.99 -7.06 -16.68
CA TYR A 74 -14.62 -8.10 -15.71
C TYR A 74 -15.68 -9.21 -15.62
N SER A 75 -16.97 -8.86 -15.65
CA SER A 75 -18.08 -9.81 -15.63
C SER A 75 -18.08 -10.69 -16.88
N GLU A 76 -17.90 -10.12 -18.07
CA GLU A 76 -17.78 -10.83 -19.35
C GLU A 76 -16.54 -11.74 -19.43
N ALA A 77 -15.47 -11.37 -18.73
CA ALA A 77 -14.30 -12.22 -18.55
C ALA A 77 -14.53 -13.36 -17.53
N GLY A 78 -15.70 -13.41 -16.91
CA GLY A 78 -16.12 -14.47 -15.99
C GLY A 78 -15.67 -14.26 -14.54
N TYR A 79 -15.21 -13.06 -14.16
CA TYR A 79 -14.84 -12.77 -12.78
C TYR A 79 -16.05 -12.47 -11.90
N ARG A 80 -16.11 -13.12 -10.74
CA ARG A 80 -16.96 -12.68 -9.63
C ARG A 80 -16.35 -11.47 -8.93
N ARG A 81 -17.16 -10.72 -8.19
CA ARG A 81 -16.72 -9.50 -7.48
C ARG A 81 -15.52 -9.74 -6.56
N GLU A 82 -15.50 -10.87 -5.85
CA GLU A 82 -14.44 -11.25 -4.92
C GLU A 82 -13.14 -11.62 -5.64
N GLU A 83 -13.25 -12.36 -6.75
CA GLU A 83 -12.13 -12.77 -7.60
C GLU A 83 -11.51 -11.56 -8.34
N ALA A 84 -12.32 -10.58 -8.73
CA ALA A 84 -11.86 -9.41 -9.46
C ALA A 84 -10.96 -8.51 -8.60
N LYS A 85 -11.18 -8.44 -7.28
CA LYS A 85 -10.47 -7.51 -6.38
C LYS A 85 -8.94 -7.69 -6.39
N PRO A 86 -8.35 -8.89 -6.19
CA PRO A 86 -6.90 -9.07 -6.26
C PRO A 86 -6.33 -8.76 -7.66
N ILE A 87 -7.07 -9.10 -8.72
CA ILE A 87 -6.65 -8.83 -10.10
C ILE A 87 -6.66 -7.32 -10.41
N GLN A 88 -7.71 -6.61 -10.02
CA GLN A 88 -7.80 -5.15 -10.10
C GLN A 88 -6.67 -4.48 -9.33
N THR A 89 -6.29 -5.02 -8.17
CA THR A 89 -5.16 -4.50 -7.39
C THR A 89 -3.84 -4.65 -8.15
N ALA A 90 -3.59 -5.84 -8.72
CA ALA A 90 -2.37 -6.12 -9.50
C ALA A 90 -2.29 -5.26 -10.77
N ILE A 91 -3.39 -5.14 -11.51
CA ILE A 91 -3.46 -4.31 -12.71
C ILE A 91 -3.35 -2.81 -12.34
N GLY A 92 -4.01 -2.38 -11.27
CA GLY A 92 -3.98 -0.99 -10.79
C GLY A 92 -2.58 -0.50 -10.45
N TYR A 93 -1.72 -1.37 -9.93
CA TYR A 93 -0.29 -1.06 -9.77
C TYR A 93 0.36 -0.69 -11.12
N HIS A 94 0.16 -1.50 -12.17
CA HIS A 94 0.72 -1.23 -13.49
C HIS A 94 0.09 -0.01 -14.16
N VAL A 95 -1.22 0.24 -13.97
CA VAL A 95 -1.87 1.48 -14.44
C VAL A 95 -1.18 2.70 -13.83
N SER A 96 -0.88 2.67 -12.54
CA SER A 96 -0.19 3.78 -11.87
C SER A 96 1.23 4.00 -12.40
N VAL A 97 1.94 2.95 -12.82
CA VAL A 97 3.26 3.09 -13.45
C VAL A 97 3.11 3.72 -14.83
N LEU A 98 2.25 3.17 -15.68
CA LEU A 98 2.03 3.66 -17.05
C LEU A 98 1.51 5.11 -17.07
N MET A 99 0.66 5.49 -16.11
CA MET A 99 0.22 6.89 -15.97
C MET A 99 1.38 7.84 -15.71
N ARG A 100 2.38 7.45 -14.89
CA ARG A 100 3.57 8.27 -14.62
C ARG A 100 4.54 8.34 -15.79
N GLU A 101 4.50 7.36 -16.69
CA GLU A 101 5.26 7.40 -17.93
C GLU A 101 4.61 8.32 -18.97
N ARG A 102 3.28 8.51 -18.88
CA ARG A 102 2.49 9.26 -19.87
C ARG A 102 2.19 10.71 -19.47
N LEU A 103 2.06 10.98 -18.17
CA LEU A 103 1.68 12.28 -17.62
C LEU A 103 2.86 12.90 -16.86
N THR A 104 2.92 14.22 -16.85
CA THR A 104 3.90 14.94 -16.03
C THR A 104 3.56 14.83 -14.53
N PRO A 105 4.53 15.04 -13.63
CA PRO A 105 4.26 15.07 -12.19
C PRO A 105 3.16 16.08 -11.81
N GLU A 106 3.14 17.24 -12.46
CA GLU A 106 2.17 18.32 -12.23
C GLU A 106 0.76 17.87 -12.64
N GLU A 107 0.61 17.22 -13.81
CA GLU A 107 -0.68 16.67 -14.26
C GLU A 107 -1.18 15.58 -13.31
N ILE A 108 -0.28 14.79 -12.72
CA ILE A 108 -0.65 13.76 -11.73
C ILE A 108 -1.12 14.39 -10.41
N GLU A 109 -0.45 15.46 -9.98
CA GLU A 109 -0.84 16.21 -8.78
C GLU A 109 -2.19 16.90 -8.97
N ASP A 110 -2.44 17.51 -10.13
CA ASP A 110 -3.72 18.14 -10.49
C ASP A 110 -4.90 17.15 -10.48
N LEU A 111 -4.63 15.87 -10.80
CA LEU A 111 -5.62 14.79 -10.70
C LEU A 111 -5.89 14.36 -9.23
N GLY A 112 -5.21 14.98 -8.26
CA GLY A 112 -5.23 14.62 -6.85
C GLY A 112 -4.61 13.24 -6.59
N LEU A 113 -3.68 12.82 -7.45
CA LEU A 113 -2.93 11.58 -7.29
C LEU A 113 -1.55 11.89 -6.71
N ARG A 114 -0.97 10.91 -6.00
CA ARG A 114 0.37 11.07 -5.42
C ARG A 114 1.43 10.86 -6.50
N THR A 115 2.33 11.83 -6.65
CA THR A 115 3.48 11.80 -7.55
C THR A 115 4.46 10.67 -7.19
N GLU A 116 4.64 10.39 -5.90
CA GLU A 116 5.52 9.35 -5.37
C GLU A 116 5.26 7.95 -5.97
N ASP A 117 6.32 7.36 -6.53
CA ASP A 117 6.30 5.99 -7.04
C ASP A 117 5.88 5.00 -5.95
N VAL A 118 4.93 4.13 -6.29
CA VAL A 118 4.47 3.05 -5.42
C VAL A 118 5.64 2.13 -5.06
N THR A 119 6.61 1.93 -5.96
CA THR A 119 7.79 1.10 -5.65
C THR A 119 8.72 1.77 -4.65
N ALA A 120 8.91 3.09 -4.74
CA ALA A 120 9.64 3.87 -3.75
C ALA A 120 8.97 3.75 -2.37
N ARG A 121 7.64 3.91 -2.29
CA ARG A 121 6.89 3.71 -1.04
C ARG A 121 7.00 2.31 -0.46
N VAL A 122 6.89 1.26 -1.28
CA VAL A 122 7.04 -0.13 -0.81
C VAL A 122 8.48 -0.39 -0.37
N ARG A 123 9.47 0.14 -1.08
CA ARG A 123 10.88 0.03 -0.73
C ARG A 123 11.16 0.76 0.58
N ASP A 124 10.62 1.96 0.79
CA ASP A 124 10.81 2.73 2.01
C ASP A 124 10.11 2.08 3.19
N ARG A 125 8.88 1.56 3.00
CA ARG A 125 8.21 0.76 4.02
C ARG A 125 9.01 -0.50 4.39
N ARG A 126 9.55 -1.21 3.39
CA ARG A 126 10.42 -2.39 3.62
C ARG A 126 11.74 -2.02 4.28
N LYS A 127 12.35 -0.89 3.93
CA LYS A 127 13.56 -0.37 4.59
C LYS A 127 13.28 -0.04 6.06
N VAL A 128 12.16 0.62 6.34
CA VAL A 128 11.73 0.91 7.72
C VAL A 128 11.47 -0.38 8.49
N GLN A 129 10.77 -1.35 7.88
CA GLN A 129 10.48 -2.63 8.51
C GLN A 129 11.75 -3.48 8.70
N SER A 130 12.67 -3.48 7.74
CA SER A 130 13.95 -4.19 7.82
C SER A 130 14.89 -3.53 8.83
N ALA A 131 14.90 -2.21 8.94
CA ALA A 131 15.67 -1.51 9.98
C ALA A 131 15.09 -1.77 11.38
N MET A 132 13.76 -1.87 11.49
CA MET A 132 13.09 -2.29 12.73
C MET A 132 13.41 -3.74 13.09
N LEU A 133 13.49 -4.65 12.12
CA LEU A 133 13.88 -6.03 12.36
C LEU A 133 15.39 -6.16 12.66
N ALA A 134 16.24 -5.41 11.97
CA ALA A 134 17.69 -5.42 12.20
C ALA A 134 18.06 -4.86 13.57
N THR A 135 17.31 -3.89 14.09
CA THR A 135 17.47 -3.42 15.48
C THR A 135 17.02 -4.44 16.53
N LEU A 136 16.28 -5.48 16.12
CA LEU A 136 15.90 -6.63 16.96
C LEU A 136 16.88 -7.81 16.83
N ASP A 137 17.79 -7.81 15.85
CA ASP A 137 18.62 -8.97 15.51
C ASP A 137 20.09 -8.85 16.00
N THR A 138 20.49 -7.69 16.56
CA THR A 138 21.91 -7.37 16.79
C THR A 138 22.51 -7.85 18.11
N THR A 139 21.98 -8.87 18.79
CA THR A 139 22.75 -9.54 19.86
C THR A 139 22.33 -10.99 20.08
N GLU A 140 23.20 -11.92 19.67
CA GLU A 140 23.22 -13.28 20.23
C GLU A 140 23.41 -13.17 21.76
N GLY A 141 22.53 -13.82 22.52
CA GLY A 141 22.58 -13.87 23.98
C GLY A 141 21.71 -12.85 24.73
N THR A 142 21.09 -11.88 24.05
CA THR A 142 20.16 -10.94 24.70
C THR A 142 18.74 -11.53 24.77
N PRO A 143 18.13 -11.64 25.97
CA PRO A 143 16.76 -12.14 26.11
C PRO A 143 15.77 -11.34 25.23
N ASP A 144 14.80 -12.03 24.61
CA ASP A 144 13.81 -11.42 23.70
C ASP A 144 13.11 -10.18 24.29
N ALA A 145 12.94 -10.15 25.62
CA ALA A 145 12.37 -9.02 26.34
C ALA A 145 13.24 -7.76 26.27
N VAL A 146 14.56 -7.89 26.39
CA VAL A 146 15.49 -6.74 26.31
C VAL A 146 15.56 -6.21 24.88
N ARG A 147 15.54 -7.11 23.88
CA ARG A 147 15.45 -6.71 22.46
C ARG A 147 14.15 -5.97 22.15
N SER A 148 13.04 -6.46 22.66
CA SER A 148 11.73 -5.81 22.51
C SER A 148 11.70 -4.41 23.14
N LEU A 149 12.32 -4.24 24.31
CA LEU A 149 12.45 -2.93 24.97
C LEU A 149 13.34 -1.95 24.17
N ALA A 150 14.46 -2.44 23.62
CA ALA A 150 15.32 -1.62 22.76
C ALA A 150 14.60 -1.17 21.48
N GLY A 151 13.83 -2.06 20.84
CA GLY A 151 12.99 -1.73 19.68
C GLY A 151 11.93 -0.68 20.02
N ALA A 152 11.25 -0.82 21.16
CA ALA A 152 10.27 0.16 21.62
C ALA A 152 10.91 1.56 21.85
N LEU A 153 12.08 1.60 22.48
CA LEU A 153 12.82 2.85 22.68
C LEU A 153 13.23 3.49 21.35
N ALA A 154 13.70 2.70 20.38
CA ALA A 154 14.08 3.19 19.06
C ALA A 154 12.89 3.81 18.32
N VAL A 155 11.70 3.21 18.42
CA VAL A 155 10.46 3.78 17.84
C VAL A 155 10.10 5.10 18.51
N LEU A 156 10.14 5.17 19.85
CA LEU A 156 9.81 6.40 20.59
C LEU A 156 10.77 7.56 20.25
N ARG A 157 12.06 7.28 20.06
CA ARG A 157 13.07 8.28 19.68
C ARG A 157 12.85 8.92 18.30
N ARG A 158 12.04 8.31 17.43
CA ARG A 158 11.75 8.85 16.10
C ARG A 158 10.67 9.92 16.10
N ILE A 159 9.92 10.05 17.19
CA ILE A 159 8.88 11.06 17.32
C ILE A 159 9.57 12.37 17.72
N ALA A 160 9.56 13.36 16.83
CA ALA A 160 10.15 14.66 17.15
C ALA A 160 9.24 15.42 18.13
N PRO A 161 9.80 16.21 19.05
CA PRO A 161 9.00 17.09 19.91
C PRO A 161 8.09 18.04 19.11
N ASP A 162 8.56 18.52 17.97
CA ASP A 162 7.80 19.41 17.08
C ASP A 162 6.57 18.71 16.46
N ASP A 163 6.69 17.41 16.12
CA ASP A 163 5.57 16.61 15.61
C ASP A 163 4.46 16.47 16.67
N LEU A 164 4.84 16.35 17.95
CA LEU A 164 3.90 16.31 19.06
C LEU A 164 3.29 17.68 19.35
N ALA A 165 4.08 18.75 19.22
CA ALA A 165 3.63 20.12 19.42
C ALA A 165 2.65 20.58 18.34
N ALA A 166 2.74 20.01 17.14
CA ALA A 166 1.85 20.28 16.01
C ALA A 166 0.49 19.56 16.09
N LEU A 167 0.29 18.64 17.04
CA LEU A 167 -0.99 17.96 17.22
C LEU A 167 -2.06 18.92 17.75
N ASP A 168 -3.32 18.70 17.37
CA ASP A 168 -4.46 19.49 17.81
C ASP A 168 -5.52 18.65 18.56
N GLY A 169 -6.41 19.34 19.29
CA GLY A 169 -7.63 18.83 19.90
C GLY A 169 -7.59 17.37 20.37
N ALA A 170 -8.32 16.51 19.64
CA ALA A 170 -8.46 15.09 19.96
C ALA A 170 -7.15 14.29 19.80
N ALA A 171 -6.28 14.68 18.88
CA ALA A 171 -5.00 14.01 18.64
C ALA A 171 -4.04 14.20 19.82
N VAL A 172 -4.00 15.41 20.42
CA VAL A 172 -3.21 15.69 21.64
C VAL A 172 -3.71 14.84 22.81
N ALA A 173 -5.03 14.77 23.01
CA ALA A 173 -5.62 13.98 24.09
C ALA A 173 -5.30 12.48 23.92
N GLN A 174 -5.38 11.96 22.70
CA GLN A 174 -5.03 10.59 22.38
C GLN A 174 -3.53 10.30 22.58
N ALA A 175 -2.65 11.19 22.10
CA ALA A 175 -1.21 11.07 22.29
C ALA A 175 -0.85 11.03 23.79
N ARG A 176 -1.42 11.93 24.60
CA ARG A 176 -1.26 11.92 26.06
C ARG A 176 -1.70 10.60 26.68
N ALA A 177 -2.89 10.10 26.33
CA ALA A 177 -3.40 8.85 26.87
C ALA A 177 -2.50 7.65 26.53
N VAL A 178 -1.94 7.60 25.32
CA VAL A 178 -0.99 6.57 24.92
C VAL A 178 0.32 6.69 25.70
N LEU A 179 0.88 7.89 25.84
CA LEU A 179 2.11 8.13 26.60
C LEU A 179 1.94 7.75 28.08
N THR A 180 0.81 8.10 28.71
CA THR A 180 0.51 7.70 30.09
C THR A 180 0.51 6.18 30.24
N ARG A 181 -0.19 5.45 29.35
CA ARG A 181 -0.22 3.98 29.39
C ARG A 181 1.17 3.36 29.20
N LEU A 182 2.01 3.96 28.34
CA LEU A 182 3.39 3.51 28.16
C LEU A 182 4.22 3.73 29.43
N THR A 183 4.09 4.89 30.07
CA THR A 183 4.75 5.18 31.36
C THR A 183 4.33 4.19 32.44
N ASP A 184 3.02 3.93 32.58
CA ASP A 184 2.49 2.97 33.56
C ASP A 184 3.06 1.57 33.33
N ARG A 185 3.08 1.13 32.07
CA ARG A 185 3.63 -0.18 31.71
C ARG A 185 5.13 -0.28 31.94
N VAL A 186 5.89 0.77 31.64
CA VAL A 186 7.34 0.82 31.92
C VAL A 186 7.58 0.74 33.43
N ALA A 187 6.83 1.48 34.24
CA ALA A 187 6.94 1.44 35.70
C ALA A 187 6.59 0.05 36.28
N GLU A 188 5.58 -0.62 35.74
CA GLU A 188 5.25 -2.01 36.09
C GLU A 188 6.40 -2.97 35.76
N LEU A 189 6.93 -2.91 34.53
CA LEU A 189 8.03 -3.77 34.09
C LEU A 189 9.31 -3.51 34.90
N SER A 190 9.62 -2.26 35.23
CA SER A 190 10.74 -1.91 36.10
C SER A 190 10.62 -2.51 37.50
N ARG A 191 9.42 -2.50 38.10
CA ARG A 191 9.17 -3.15 39.40
C ARG A 191 9.37 -4.67 39.33
N LEU A 192 8.87 -5.31 38.27
CA LEU A 192 9.04 -6.75 38.07
C LEU A 192 10.51 -7.12 37.87
N ALA A 193 11.26 -6.32 37.10
CA ALA A 193 12.69 -6.53 36.89
C ALA A 193 13.49 -6.38 38.19
N ALA A 194 13.17 -5.37 39.03
CA ALA A 194 13.79 -5.20 40.34
C ALA A 194 13.53 -6.39 41.26
N ALA A 195 12.26 -6.82 41.37
CA ALA A 195 11.89 -7.97 42.20
C ALA A 195 12.57 -9.28 41.74
N ALA A 196 12.73 -9.48 40.42
CA ALA A 196 13.45 -10.62 39.87
C ALA A 196 14.96 -10.58 40.18
N SER A 197 15.57 -9.39 40.20
CA SER A 197 16.97 -9.21 40.61
C SER A 197 17.16 -9.56 42.09
N ASP A 198 16.25 -9.13 42.96
CA ASP A 198 16.34 -9.39 44.41
C ASP A 198 16.19 -10.89 44.74
N ALA A 199 15.33 -11.60 44.00
CA ALA A 199 15.15 -13.05 44.14
C ALA A 199 16.33 -13.89 43.61
N GLY A 200 17.16 -13.33 42.72
CA GLY A 200 18.34 -13.99 42.14
C GLY A 200 19.60 -13.91 43.00
N VAL A 201 19.66 -12.99 43.97
CA VAL A 201 20.82 -12.76 44.85
C VAL A 201 20.89 -13.73 46.04
N THR A 202 19.87 -14.58 46.21
CA THR A 202 19.78 -15.57 47.31
C THR A 202 20.13 -17.01 46.92
N LYS A 203 20.75 -17.24 45.75
CA LYS A 203 21.25 -18.55 45.33
C LYS A 203 22.76 -18.62 45.31
#